data_AF-A0A1G3B5A0-F1
#
_entry.id   AF-A0A1G3B5A0-F1
#
_cell.length_a   1.000
_cell.length_b   1.000
_cell.length_c   1.000
_cell.angle_alpha   90.00
_cell.angle_beta   90.00
_cell.angle_gamma   90.00
#
_symmetry.space_group_name_H-M   'P 1'
#
loop_
_entity.id
_entity.type
_entity.pdbx_description
1 polymer ?
#
loop_
_entity_poly.entity_id
_entity_poly.type
_entity_poly.pdbx_seq_one_letter_code
_entity_poly.pdbx_strand_id
1 'polypeptide(L)'
;MLPLFCLLPTVCCHKGGVTPPLLCLLFTVYCLLILATPVSSETMGWVATYGGANHERAHSIRQTADGGYVVAGYTESFSTIERHGQKDRDIWVLKLRADGAVEWQKTYGGDNADEAHSIQQTSDGGYIVAGWTLSFDKRGVCWVLKLNSVGNVEWQKLYGGDGGERADSIQQTSDGGYVVAGKTRSFGAGKVDFWVLKLRPDGTVDWEKTYGGEDWDDARSIQQTRDGGYVVAGSTSSFVTRGEETPDMWVLKLRSDGVIEWQKTYGGDNWDSVNSIQQTLDGGYIIAGETRSFGNENGDFWVLKLRTDGTVEWQKTYGGDRGDRAYSVQQATDGGYIVGGDTGSFGAGGGDFWVLKLRPDGSVEWQRTYGGTGGEDVHSVQQTRDGGYVVAGCTFSFGAGKGDFWVLKLRADGSIDPSCDLVRDTNISDRDSTAQARNTRTARESNANPKDSSATVRDTNGLANFLCPQAAVEGLR
;
A
#
# COMPACT_ATOMS: atom_id res chain seq x y z
N MET A 1 46.18 -16.52 8.76
CA MET A 1 47.37 -17.22 8.22
C MET A 1 48.06 -16.30 7.23
N LEU A 2 49.35 -15.98 7.49
CA LEU A 2 50.37 -15.27 6.69
C LEU A 2 50.04 -13.94 5.95
N PRO A 3 50.79 -12.85 6.19
CA PRO A 3 50.82 -11.69 5.29
C PRO A 3 51.93 -11.85 4.24
N LEU A 4 51.61 -11.54 2.98
CA LEU A 4 52.56 -11.53 1.87
C LEU A 4 53.25 -10.16 1.79
N PHE A 5 54.58 -10.15 1.87
CA PHE A 5 55.45 -8.98 1.70
C PHE A 5 55.36 -8.43 0.27
N CYS A 6 55.22 -7.10 0.13
CA CYS A 6 55.37 -6.39 -1.14
C CYS A 6 56.79 -5.79 -1.21
N LEU A 7 57.63 -6.27 -2.14
CA LEU A 7 58.93 -5.69 -2.46
C LEU A 7 58.76 -4.71 -3.64
N LEU A 8 59.08 -3.43 -3.40
CA LEU A 8 59.28 -2.42 -4.46
C LEU A 8 60.69 -2.58 -5.07
N PRO A 9 60.87 -2.43 -6.39
CA PRO A 9 62.20 -2.21 -6.95
C PRO A 9 62.50 -0.71 -7.12
N THR A 10 63.69 -0.37 -6.64
CA THR A 10 64.39 0.91 -6.72
C THR A 10 64.85 1.23 -8.14
N VAL A 11 64.86 2.53 -8.43
CA VAL A 11 65.32 3.20 -9.66
C VAL A 11 66.70 2.75 -10.15
N CYS A 12 66.87 2.62 -11.48
CA CYS A 12 68.15 2.82 -12.14
C CYS A 12 67.98 3.70 -13.39
N CYS A 13 68.59 4.88 -13.34
CA CYS A 13 68.70 5.82 -14.45
C CYS A 13 70.20 5.99 -14.76
N HIS A 14 70.64 5.61 -15.97
CA HIS A 14 71.92 6.12 -16.48
C HIS A 14 71.95 6.27 -18.01
N LYS A 15 72.09 7.55 -18.40
CA LYS A 15 72.87 8.17 -19.48
C LYS A 15 72.85 7.56 -20.90
N GLY A 16 72.24 8.34 -21.80
CA GLY A 16 72.84 8.74 -23.08
C GLY A 16 72.21 8.12 -24.33
N GLY A 17 71.46 8.92 -25.11
CA GLY A 17 71.13 8.61 -26.50
C GLY A 17 69.65 8.71 -26.88
N VAL A 18 69.29 9.89 -27.38
CA VAL A 18 68.13 10.31 -28.20
C VAL A 18 67.20 9.21 -28.76
N THR A 19 65.94 9.17 -28.31
CA THR A 19 64.71 8.90 -29.11
C THR A 19 63.44 9.37 -28.33
N PRO A 20 62.38 9.91 -28.98
CA PRO A 20 61.21 10.49 -28.30
C PRO A 20 60.06 9.48 -28.02
N PRO A 21 59.03 9.86 -27.24
CA PRO A 21 58.30 8.96 -26.34
C PRO A 21 56.94 8.54 -26.89
N LEU A 22 56.58 7.25 -26.91
CA LEU A 22 55.18 6.79 -26.89
C LEU A 22 54.96 5.27 -26.82
N LEU A 23 55.75 4.47 -26.08
CA LEU A 23 55.51 3.01 -26.08
C LEU A 23 56.03 2.27 -24.83
N CYS A 24 55.71 2.77 -23.63
CA CYS A 24 56.00 2.05 -22.38
C CYS A 24 55.02 2.39 -21.25
N LEU A 25 53.74 2.56 -21.59
CA LEU A 25 52.68 2.88 -20.61
C LEU A 25 51.40 2.07 -20.89
N LEU A 26 51.56 0.82 -21.33
CA LEU A 26 50.44 -0.08 -21.66
C LEU A 26 50.54 -1.49 -21.02
N PHE A 27 51.43 -1.71 -20.05
CA PHE A 27 51.61 -3.05 -19.45
C PHE A 27 51.70 -3.12 -17.92
N THR A 28 51.30 -2.06 -17.19
CA THR A 28 51.28 -2.07 -15.70
C THR A 28 50.04 -1.40 -15.09
N VAL A 29 48.88 -1.51 -15.75
CA VAL A 29 47.56 -1.26 -15.12
C VAL A 29 46.60 -2.37 -15.57
N TYR A 30 46.98 -3.62 -15.34
CA TYR A 30 46.10 -4.78 -15.51
C TYR A 30 46.28 -5.73 -14.33
N CYS A 31 46.13 -5.20 -13.12
CA CYS A 31 45.91 -6.00 -11.91
C CYS A 31 45.40 -5.05 -10.81
N LEU A 32 44.27 -5.42 -10.20
CA LEU A 32 43.47 -4.69 -9.20
C LEU A 32 42.35 -3.79 -9.73
N LEU A 33 41.51 -4.33 -10.63
CA LEU A 33 40.07 -4.20 -10.45
C LEU A 33 39.59 -5.52 -9.85
N ILE A 34 39.77 -5.67 -8.53
CA ILE A 34 38.91 -6.57 -7.77
C ILE A 34 37.56 -5.88 -7.82
N LEU A 35 36.69 -6.35 -8.71
CA LEU A 35 35.26 -6.15 -8.54
C LEU A 35 34.94 -6.76 -7.19
N ALA A 36 34.91 -5.93 -6.14
CA ALA A 36 34.12 -6.26 -4.97
C ALA A 36 32.70 -6.35 -5.52
N THR A 37 32.28 -7.54 -5.92
CA THR A 37 30.85 -7.86 -5.95
C THR A 37 30.36 -7.41 -4.59
N PRO A 38 29.44 -6.43 -4.50
CA PRO A 38 28.84 -6.17 -3.21
C PRO A 38 28.34 -7.52 -2.73
N VAL A 39 28.90 -8.01 -1.63
CA VAL A 39 28.26 -9.09 -0.89
C VAL A 39 26.88 -8.52 -0.67
N SER A 40 25.89 -9.13 -1.33
CA SER A 40 24.50 -8.86 -1.06
C SER A 40 24.35 -9.14 0.43
N SER A 41 24.43 -8.08 1.24
CA SER A 41 23.96 -8.12 2.61
C SER A 41 22.51 -8.47 2.44
N GLU A 42 22.18 -9.76 2.57
CA GLU A 42 20.80 -10.19 2.47
C GLU A 42 20.03 -9.34 3.46
N THR A 43 19.17 -8.48 2.93
CA THR A 43 18.37 -7.59 3.76
C THR A 43 17.50 -8.47 4.64
N MET A 44 17.83 -8.46 5.92
CA MET A 44 17.20 -9.30 6.92
C MET A 44 15.71 -8.96 6.98
N GLY A 45 14.87 -9.98 6.82
CA GLY A 45 13.47 -9.84 7.10
C GLY A 45 13.25 -9.65 8.60
N TRP A 46 12.22 -8.88 8.96
CA TRP A 46 11.83 -8.68 10.34
C TRP A 46 10.31 -8.61 10.45
N VAL A 47 9.81 -8.85 11.65
CA VAL A 47 8.38 -8.74 11.96
C VAL A 47 8.21 -8.12 13.33
N ALA A 48 7.32 -7.13 13.42
CA ALA A 48 7.06 -6.41 14.65
C ALA A 48 5.58 -6.05 14.80
N THR A 49 5.13 -6.04 16.04
CA THR A 49 3.86 -5.42 16.43
C THR A 49 4.10 -4.03 17.00
N TYR A 50 3.13 -3.13 16.81
CA TYR A 50 3.11 -1.80 17.38
C TYR A 50 1.71 -1.51 17.90
N GLY A 51 1.59 -1.15 19.17
CA GLY A 51 0.31 -0.82 19.79
C GLY A 51 0.38 -0.88 21.31
N GLY A 52 -0.80 -0.91 21.92
CA GLY A 52 -1.02 -1.01 23.35
C GLY A 52 -2.25 -1.88 23.62
N ALA A 53 -2.82 -1.84 24.83
CA ALA A 53 -3.82 -2.81 25.27
C ALA A 53 -5.17 -2.84 24.49
N ASN A 54 -5.43 -1.92 23.55
CA ASN A 54 -6.68 -1.79 22.80
C ASN A 54 -6.47 -1.98 21.29
N HIS A 55 -7.47 -1.70 20.45
CA HIS A 55 -7.33 -1.97 19.01
C HIS A 55 -6.52 -0.89 18.29
N GLU A 56 -5.50 -1.36 17.57
CA GLU A 56 -4.75 -0.66 16.54
C GLU A 56 -4.90 -1.43 15.22
N ARG A 57 -5.16 -0.71 14.11
CA ARG A 57 -5.20 -1.31 12.78
C ARG A 57 -4.48 -0.46 11.75
N ALA A 58 -3.45 -1.02 11.11
CA ALA A 58 -2.74 -0.37 10.02
C ALA A 58 -3.50 -0.56 8.70
N HIS A 59 -3.69 0.52 7.95
CA HIS A 59 -4.38 0.50 6.66
C HIS A 59 -3.43 0.72 5.48
N SER A 60 -2.31 1.42 5.70
CA SER A 60 -1.39 1.77 4.61
C SER A 60 0.06 1.79 5.09
N ILE A 61 0.97 1.26 4.28
CA ILE A 61 2.41 1.34 4.47
C ILE A 61 3.13 1.73 3.18
N ARG A 62 4.15 2.58 3.28
CA ARG A 62 5.02 2.98 2.16
C ARG A 62 6.48 3.07 2.59
N GLN A 63 7.39 2.59 1.76
CA GLN A 63 8.82 2.82 1.90
C GLN A 63 9.15 4.29 1.61
N THR A 64 9.87 4.94 2.52
CA THR A 64 10.31 6.33 2.42
C THR A 64 11.65 6.44 1.69
N ALA A 65 12.00 7.64 1.21
CA ALA A 65 13.20 7.92 0.42
C ALA A 65 14.52 7.59 1.14
N ASP A 66 14.52 7.70 2.48
CA ASP A 66 15.63 7.33 3.36
C ASP A 66 15.78 5.81 3.59
N GLY A 67 14.90 5.00 2.98
CA GLY A 67 14.91 3.54 3.10
C GLY A 67 14.05 2.99 4.25
N GLY A 68 13.54 3.86 5.14
CA GLY A 68 12.59 3.50 6.18
C GLY A 68 11.16 3.32 5.66
N TYR A 69 10.18 3.37 6.56
CA TYR A 69 8.77 3.15 6.23
C TYR A 69 7.87 4.14 6.95
N VAL A 70 6.76 4.54 6.32
CA VAL A 70 5.68 5.27 6.99
C VAL A 70 4.43 4.40 6.98
N VAL A 71 3.75 4.32 8.12
CA VAL A 71 2.57 3.49 8.36
C VAL A 71 1.46 4.36 8.92
N ALA A 72 0.23 4.20 8.44
CA ALA A 72 -0.94 4.91 8.96
C ALA A 72 -2.15 3.99 9.13
N GLY A 73 -2.95 4.33 10.13
CA GLY A 73 -4.17 3.63 10.50
C GLY A 73 -4.86 4.35 11.66
N TYR A 74 -5.39 3.59 12.62
CA TYR A 74 -5.93 4.15 13.87
C TYR A 74 -5.39 3.46 15.11
N THR A 75 -5.49 4.13 16.26
CA THR A 75 -5.23 3.56 17.60
C THR A 75 -6.34 3.91 18.57
N GLU A 76 -6.78 2.92 19.34
CA GLU A 76 -7.60 3.12 20.54
C GLU A 76 -6.72 3.27 21.78
N SER A 77 -5.54 2.65 21.81
CA SER A 77 -4.65 2.65 22.97
C SER A 77 -4.15 4.04 23.34
N PHE A 78 -3.79 4.84 22.34
CA PHE A 78 -3.20 6.17 22.52
C PHE A 78 -4.20 7.32 22.29
N SER A 79 -5.51 7.03 22.29
CA SER A 79 -6.54 8.07 22.32
C SER A 79 -6.80 8.56 23.75
N THR A 80 -7.28 9.80 23.87
CA THR A 80 -7.48 10.46 25.17
C THR A 80 -8.90 10.41 25.70
N ILE A 81 -9.86 9.87 24.94
CA ILE A 81 -11.27 9.90 25.31
C ILE A 81 -11.80 8.48 25.46
N GLU A 82 -12.42 8.23 26.60
CA GLU A 82 -13.16 7.02 26.91
C GLU A 82 -14.63 7.37 27.13
N ARG A 83 -15.54 6.74 26.37
CA ARG A 83 -16.98 6.90 26.53
C ARG A 83 -17.62 5.53 26.72
N HIS A 84 -18.38 5.38 27.80
CA HIS A 84 -19.11 4.13 28.11
C HIS A 84 -18.22 2.87 28.13
N GLY A 85 -16.95 2.99 28.53
CA GLY A 85 -16.00 1.88 28.56
C GLY A 85 -15.44 1.48 27.20
N GLN A 86 -15.69 2.27 26.14
CA GLN A 86 -14.99 2.15 24.86
C GLN A 86 -14.10 3.37 24.65
N LYS A 87 -12.84 3.10 24.31
CA LYS A 87 -11.90 4.13 23.90
C LYS A 87 -12.26 4.59 22.50
N ASP A 88 -12.20 5.90 22.29
CA ASP A 88 -12.27 6.43 20.94
C ASP A 88 -11.00 6.09 20.16
N ARG A 89 -11.00 6.30 18.85
CA ARG A 89 -9.83 6.05 18.00
C ARG A 89 -9.34 7.32 17.33
N ASP A 90 -8.04 7.55 17.37
CA ASP A 90 -7.38 8.63 16.64
C ASP A 90 -6.57 8.05 15.48
N ILE A 91 -6.32 8.85 14.44
CA ILE A 91 -5.33 8.49 13.41
C ILE A 91 -4.00 8.27 14.10
N TRP A 92 -3.32 7.16 13.79
CA TRP A 92 -1.97 6.90 14.27
C TRP A 92 -1.02 6.74 13.09
N VAL A 93 0.06 7.53 13.10
CA VAL A 93 1.12 7.47 12.09
C VAL A 93 2.44 7.13 12.75
N LEU A 94 3.14 6.16 12.18
CA LEU A 94 4.49 5.77 12.57
C LEU A 94 5.43 6.05 11.40
N LYS A 95 6.55 6.69 11.68
CA LYS A 95 7.74 6.63 10.84
C LYS A 95 8.70 5.63 11.45
N LEU A 96 9.06 4.64 10.66
CA LEU A 96 9.98 3.56 11.00
C LEU A 96 11.30 3.73 10.25
N ARG A 97 12.37 3.25 10.88
CA ARG A 97 13.66 2.99 10.25
C ARG A 97 13.56 1.71 9.40
N ALA A 98 14.62 1.46 8.62
CA ALA A 98 14.69 0.27 7.76
C ALA A 98 14.66 -1.07 8.55
N ASP A 99 15.07 -1.05 9.82
CA ASP A 99 15.05 -2.18 10.76
C ASP A 99 13.73 -2.33 11.53
N GLY A 100 12.72 -1.49 11.25
CA GLY A 100 11.43 -1.47 11.94
C GLY A 100 11.44 -0.68 13.25
N ALA A 101 12.58 -0.15 13.72
CA ALA A 101 12.58 0.69 14.91
C ALA A 101 11.81 1.99 14.66
N VAL A 102 10.99 2.40 15.63
CA VAL A 102 10.25 3.67 15.57
C VAL A 102 11.25 4.84 15.56
N GLU A 103 11.08 5.74 14.61
CA GLU A 103 11.79 7.02 14.52
C GLU A 103 10.96 8.14 15.15
N TRP A 104 9.68 8.23 14.77
CA TRP A 104 8.67 9.04 15.43
C TRP A 104 7.29 8.41 15.26
N GLN A 105 6.38 8.75 16.17
CA GLN A 105 4.99 8.30 16.12
C GLN A 105 4.09 9.34 16.76
N LYS A 106 2.95 9.60 16.11
CA LYS A 106 2.01 10.64 16.55
C LYS A 106 0.57 10.23 16.30
N THR A 107 -0.32 10.64 17.19
CA THR A 107 -1.76 10.61 16.93
C THR A 107 -2.27 11.94 16.41
N TYR A 108 -3.29 11.89 15.57
CA TYR A 108 -4.00 13.04 15.01
C TYR A 108 -5.50 12.78 15.13
N GLY A 109 -6.18 13.65 15.85
CA GLY A 109 -7.62 13.49 16.02
C GLY A 109 -8.22 14.54 16.94
N GLY A 110 -9.44 14.29 17.39
CA GLY A 110 -10.17 15.15 18.31
C GLY A 110 -10.92 14.35 19.36
N ASP A 111 -12.20 14.69 19.56
CA ASP A 111 -13.00 14.14 20.64
C ASP A 111 -13.85 12.92 20.24
N ASN A 112 -13.79 12.53 18.95
CA ASN A 112 -14.52 11.41 18.36
C ASN A 112 -13.60 10.60 17.42
N ALA A 113 -14.13 9.54 16.83
CA ALA A 113 -13.32 8.63 16.01
C ALA A 113 -12.74 9.28 14.75
N ASP A 114 -11.46 8.99 14.49
CA ASP A 114 -10.68 9.44 13.35
C ASP A 114 -9.83 8.27 12.81
N GLU A 115 -9.81 8.07 11.49
CA GLU A 115 -9.04 6.98 10.86
C GLU A 115 -8.34 7.45 9.58
N ALA A 116 -7.12 6.96 9.36
CA ALA A 116 -6.41 7.09 8.10
C ALA A 116 -6.50 5.81 7.30
N HIS A 117 -6.76 5.90 5.99
CA HIS A 117 -6.75 4.76 5.07
C HIS A 117 -5.56 4.79 4.11
N SER A 118 -4.96 5.96 3.90
CA SER A 118 -3.90 6.12 2.93
C SER A 118 -2.85 7.11 3.41
N ILE A 119 -1.57 6.77 3.20
CA ILE A 119 -0.43 7.64 3.48
C ILE A 119 0.62 7.52 2.37
N GLN A 120 1.27 8.65 2.07
CA GLN A 120 2.39 8.69 1.13
C GLN A 120 3.40 9.76 1.54
N GLN A 121 4.69 9.49 1.36
CA GLN A 121 5.72 10.53 1.44
C GLN A 121 5.61 11.48 0.24
N THR A 122 5.65 12.77 0.49
CA THR A 122 5.62 13.83 -0.53
C THR A 122 7.03 14.22 -0.98
N SER A 123 7.13 14.84 -2.16
CA SER A 123 8.40 15.24 -2.80
C SER A 123 9.23 16.24 -1.99
N ASP A 124 8.60 16.99 -1.08
CA ASP A 124 9.25 17.88 -0.12
C ASP A 124 9.80 17.17 1.13
N GLY A 125 9.65 15.83 1.20
CA GLY A 125 10.09 15.00 2.32
C GLY A 125 9.06 14.86 3.44
N GLY A 126 7.93 15.57 3.37
CA GLY A 126 6.79 15.42 4.28
C GLY A 126 5.89 14.23 3.94
N TYR A 127 4.65 14.25 4.43
CA TYR A 127 3.69 13.16 4.22
C TYR A 127 2.29 13.70 3.97
N ILE A 128 1.54 13.04 3.10
CA ILE A 128 0.11 13.29 2.91
C ILE A 128 -0.68 12.09 3.44
N VAL A 129 -1.71 12.37 4.24
CA VAL A 129 -2.56 11.37 4.90
C VAL A 129 -4.02 11.65 4.55
N ALA A 130 -4.79 10.62 4.23
CA ALA A 130 -6.22 10.75 3.97
C ALA A 130 -7.04 9.66 4.66
N GLY A 131 -8.24 10.03 5.08
CA GLY A 131 -9.21 9.13 5.69
C GLY A 131 -10.51 9.85 6.04
N TRP A 132 -11.01 9.66 7.25
CA TRP A 132 -12.23 10.32 7.74
C TRP A 132 -12.14 10.71 9.20
N THR A 133 -12.99 11.66 9.59
CA THR A 133 -13.08 12.19 10.96
C THR A 133 -14.54 12.37 11.39
N LEU A 134 -14.86 11.99 12.63
CA LEU A 134 -16.08 12.37 13.34
C LEU A 134 -15.86 13.50 14.35
N SER A 135 -14.59 13.91 14.56
CA SER A 135 -14.20 14.89 15.55
C SER A 135 -14.63 16.31 15.20
N PHE A 136 -14.56 16.68 13.92
CA PHE A 136 -14.80 18.05 13.46
C PHE A 136 -16.11 18.21 12.67
N ASP A 137 -16.74 17.10 12.31
CA ASP A 137 -18.09 17.04 11.75
C ASP A 137 -18.78 15.75 12.20
N LYS A 138 -19.97 15.87 12.78
CA LYS A 138 -20.68 14.74 13.40
C LYS A 138 -21.16 13.68 12.42
N ARG A 139 -21.08 13.91 11.11
CA ARG A 139 -21.58 13.01 10.06
C ARG A 139 -20.51 12.09 9.49
N GLY A 140 -19.25 12.35 9.79
CA GLY A 140 -18.10 11.67 9.21
C GLY A 140 -17.73 12.35 7.90
N VAL A 141 -16.60 13.05 7.86
CA VAL A 141 -16.17 13.79 6.66
C VAL A 141 -14.79 13.34 6.21
N CYS A 142 -14.52 13.49 4.91
CA CYS A 142 -13.19 13.25 4.36
C CYS A 142 -12.21 14.23 5.02
N TRP A 143 -11.11 13.69 5.53
CA TRP A 143 -10.08 14.48 6.20
C TRP A 143 -8.72 14.20 5.57
N VAL A 144 -8.04 15.26 5.16
CA VAL A 144 -6.69 15.20 4.59
C VAL A 144 -5.75 16.03 5.45
N LEU A 145 -4.60 15.44 5.80
CA LEU A 145 -3.52 16.08 6.53
C LEU A 145 -2.26 16.11 5.66
N LYS A 146 -1.66 17.29 5.54
CA LYS A 146 -0.26 17.42 5.10
C LYS A 146 0.62 17.60 6.33
N LEU A 147 1.60 16.73 6.43
CA LEU A 147 2.59 16.68 7.49
C LEU A 147 3.95 17.07 6.92
N ASN A 148 4.78 17.69 7.76
CA ASN A 148 6.20 17.85 7.47
C ASN A 148 6.99 16.54 7.77
N SER A 149 8.30 16.56 7.56
CA SER A 149 9.16 15.36 7.70
C SER A 149 9.23 14.79 9.12
N VAL A 150 8.81 15.53 10.14
CA VAL A 150 8.79 15.10 11.55
C VAL A 150 7.36 14.88 12.08
N GLY A 151 6.36 14.86 11.19
CA GLY A 151 4.97 14.60 11.55
C GLY A 151 4.22 15.80 12.16
N ASN A 152 4.72 17.03 12.04
CA ASN A 152 3.90 18.19 12.42
C ASN A 152 2.97 18.56 11.27
N VAL A 153 1.73 18.94 11.60
CA VAL A 153 0.73 19.36 10.61
C VAL A 153 1.13 20.69 9.98
N GLU A 154 1.28 20.71 8.65
CA GLU A 154 1.46 21.93 7.85
C GLU A 154 0.11 22.51 7.47
N TRP A 155 -0.82 21.65 7.02
CA TRP A 155 -2.22 22.00 6.83
C TRP A 155 -3.11 20.77 7.01
N GLN A 156 -4.37 21.00 7.33
CA GLN A 156 -5.39 19.95 7.47
C GLN A 156 -6.76 20.50 7.05
N LYS A 157 -7.49 19.74 6.23
CA LYS A 157 -8.74 20.21 5.63
C LYS A 157 -9.78 19.09 5.60
N LEU A 158 -11.02 19.49 5.85
CA LEU A 158 -12.22 18.67 5.72
C LEU A 158 -12.83 18.93 4.35
N TYR A 159 -13.21 17.87 3.67
CA TYR A 159 -13.91 17.93 2.39
C TYR A 159 -15.22 17.17 2.54
N GLY A 160 -16.33 17.77 2.11
CA GLY A 160 -17.62 17.12 2.20
C GLY A 160 -18.80 18.07 2.16
N GLY A 161 -19.98 17.51 2.41
CA GLY A 161 -21.27 18.19 2.35
C GLY A 161 -22.14 17.90 3.56
N ASP A 162 -23.44 17.69 3.33
CA ASP A 162 -24.42 17.45 4.39
C ASP A 162 -24.59 15.96 4.80
N GLY A 163 -23.93 15.06 4.10
CA GLY A 163 -23.87 13.62 4.32
C GLY A 163 -22.52 13.16 4.88
N GLY A 164 -22.29 11.85 4.83
CA GLY A 164 -21.03 11.24 5.25
C GLY A 164 -20.07 11.05 4.07
N GLU A 165 -18.81 11.44 4.27
CA GLU A 165 -17.71 11.30 3.32
C GLU A 165 -16.54 10.51 3.92
N ARG A 166 -15.81 9.82 3.04
CA ARG A 166 -14.60 9.08 3.41
C ARG A 166 -13.62 9.12 2.25
N ALA A 167 -12.34 9.36 2.54
CA ALA A 167 -11.26 9.06 1.60
C ALA A 167 -10.69 7.67 1.88
N ASP A 168 -10.42 6.94 0.82
CA ASP A 168 -9.83 5.59 0.86
C ASP A 168 -8.44 5.57 0.23
N SER A 169 -8.14 6.49 -0.68
CA SER A 169 -6.86 6.55 -1.37
C SER A 169 -6.44 7.99 -1.66
N ILE A 170 -5.16 8.29 -1.46
CA ILE A 170 -4.54 9.58 -1.83
C ILE A 170 -3.19 9.38 -2.49
N GLN A 171 -2.88 10.21 -3.48
CA GLN A 171 -1.57 10.24 -4.12
C GLN A 171 -1.14 11.67 -4.46
N GLN A 172 0.12 12.03 -4.21
CA GLN A 172 0.71 13.24 -4.75
C GLN A 172 0.84 13.13 -6.27
N THR A 173 0.37 14.16 -6.98
CA THR A 173 0.42 14.24 -8.44
C THR A 173 1.68 14.95 -8.93
N SER A 174 2.06 14.72 -10.19
CA SER A 174 3.28 15.26 -10.81
C SER A 174 3.35 16.79 -10.87
N ASP A 175 2.21 17.47 -10.77
CA ASP A 175 2.10 18.93 -10.66
C ASP A 175 2.30 19.45 -9.22
N GLY A 176 2.60 18.57 -8.27
CA GLY A 176 2.79 18.88 -6.85
C GLY A 176 1.50 18.93 -6.04
N GLY A 177 0.32 18.81 -6.67
CA GLY A 177 -0.96 18.67 -6.00
C GLY A 177 -1.21 17.24 -5.52
N TYR A 178 -2.49 16.91 -5.28
CA TYR A 178 -2.89 15.59 -4.80
C TYR A 178 -4.17 15.13 -5.48
N VAL A 179 -4.33 13.83 -5.71
CA VAL A 179 -5.58 13.22 -6.12
C VAL A 179 -6.10 12.30 -5.02
N VAL A 180 -7.39 12.41 -4.71
CA VAL A 180 -8.07 11.67 -3.63
C VAL A 180 -9.24 10.90 -4.23
N ALA A 181 -9.44 9.67 -3.80
CA ALA A 181 -10.64 8.90 -4.10
C ALA A 181 -11.26 8.31 -2.83
N GLY A 182 -12.58 8.23 -2.84
CA GLY A 182 -13.38 7.61 -1.80
C GLY A 182 -14.85 7.69 -2.15
N LYS A 183 -15.69 7.98 -1.17
CA LYS A 183 -17.14 7.99 -1.34
C LYS A 183 -17.81 9.18 -0.65
N THR A 184 -18.97 9.55 -1.18
CA THR A 184 -19.82 10.60 -0.62
C THR A 184 -21.28 10.18 -0.57
N ARG A 185 -21.98 10.63 0.47
CA ARG A 185 -23.46 10.61 0.58
C ARG A 185 -24.08 11.98 0.36
N SER A 186 -23.26 13.00 0.11
CA SER A 186 -23.69 14.39 -0.04
C SER A 186 -23.99 14.78 -1.49
N PHE A 187 -23.28 14.15 -2.43
CA PHE A 187 -23.27 14.55 -3.83
C PHE A 187 -23.46 13.32 -4.73
N GLY A 188 -23.91 13.54 -5.97
CA GLY A 188 -24.02 12.47 -6.96
C GLY A 188 -25.45 12.08 -7.31
N ALA A 189 -25.62 10.86 -7.82
CA ALA A 189 -26.88 10.38 -8.38
C ALA A 189 -27.67 9.48 -7.43
N GLY A 190 -27.01 8.92 -6.41
CA GLY A 190 -27.54 7.81 -5.64
C GLY A 190 -27.35 7.91 -4.14
N LYS A 191 -27.37 6.75 -3.51
CA LYS A 191 -27.20 6.61 -2.05
C LYS A 191 -25.77 6.92 -1.64
N VAL A 192 -24.80 6.43 -2.43
CA VAL A 192 -23.38 6.68 -2.27
C VAL A 192 -22.75 6.69 -3.66
N ASP A 193 -21.95 7.70 -3.97
CA ASP A 193 -21.25 7.81 -5.25
C ASP A 193 -19.72 7.74 -5.06
N PHE A 194 -18.98 7.26 -6.07
CA PHE A 194 -17.53 7.49 -6.14
C PHE A 194 -17.31 8.98 -6.08
N TRP A 195 -16.34 9.40 -5.27
CA TRP A 195 -15.99 10.80 -5.18
C TRP A 195 -14.49 10.97 -5.36
N VAL A 196 -14.12 11.79 -6.34
CA VAL A 196 -12.73 12.07 -6.70
C VAL A 196 -12.47 13.56 -6.58
N LEU A 197 -11.41 13.91 -5.85
CA LEU A 197 -10.92 15.28 -5.71
C LEU A 197 -9.54 15.40 -6.31
N LYS A 198 -9.32 16.45 -7.11
CA LYS A 198 -8.00 16.98 -7.40
C LYS A 198 -7.76 18.20 -6.53
N LEU A 199 -6.69 18.13 -5.75
CA LEU A 199 -6.26 19.18 -4.84
C LEU A 199 -5.03 19.89 -5.40
N ARG A 200 -4.94 21.19 -5.11
CA ARG A 200 -3.72 22.00 -5.25
C ARG A 200 -2.74 21.68 -4.10
N PRO A 201 -1.47 22.09 -4.19
CA PRO A 201 -0.47 21.82 -3.14
C PRO A 201 -0.86 22.34 -1.73
N ASP A 202 -1.67 23.38 -1.66
CA ASP A 202 -2.20 23.98 -0.42
C ASP A 202 -3.49 23.31 0.10
N GLY A 203 -3.92 22.23 -0.56
CA GLY A 203 -5.15 21.51 -0.23
C GLY A 203 -6.43 22.19 -0.71
N THR A 204 -6.38 23.30 -1.44
CA THR A 204 -7.58 23.84 -2.10
C THR A 204 -8.03 22.93 -3.25
N VAL A 205 -9.34 22.86 -3.50
CA VAL A 205 -9.88 22.02 -4.57
C VAL A 205 -9.59 22.67 -5.93
N ASP A 206 -8.97 21.92 -6.83
CA ASP A 206 -8.80 22.29 -8.23
C ASP A 206 -10.02 21.89 -9.05
N TRP A 207 -10.43 20.62 -8.93
CA TRP A 207 -11.71 20.10 -9.41
C TRP A 207 -12.17 18.92 -8.56
N GLU A 208 -13.46 18.62 -8.60
CA GLU A 208 -14.03 17.45 -7.96
C GLU A 208 -15.24 16.92 -8.73
N LYS A 209 -15.40 15.60 -8.73
CA LYS A 209 -16.48 14.93 -9.46
C LYS A 209 -16.99 13.73 -8.71
N THR A 210 -18.28 13.46 -8.93
CA THR A 210 -18.91 12.21 -8.54
C THR A 210 -19.18 11.33 -9.75
N TYR A 211 -19.06 10.03 -9.51
CA TYR A 211 -19.37 9.00 -10.49
C TYR A 211 -20.20 7.93 -9.81
N GLY A 212 -21.36 7.62 -10.36
CA GLY A 212 -22.25 6.62 -9.79
C GLY A 212 -23.61 6.63 -10.45
N GLY A 213 -24.48 5.73 -10.00
CA GLY A 213 -25.88 5.62 -10.40
C GLY A 213 -26.80 5.84 -9.21
N GLU A 214 -27.95 5.18 -9.17
CA GLU A 214 -28.95 5.41 -8.11
C GLU A 214 -28.61 4.70 -6.78
N ASP A 215 -27.65 3.77 -6.79
CA ASP A 215 -27.31 2.92 -5.65
C ASP A 215 -25.96 3.26 -5.02
N TRP A 216 -25.19 2.24 -4.62
CA TRP A 216 -23.94 2.38 -3.87
C TRP A 216 -22.76 2.21 -4.80
N ASP A 217 -21.89 3.21 -4.85
CA ASP A 217 -20.66 3.22 -5.61
C ASP A 217 -19.52 3.66 -4.67
N ASP A 218 -18.60 2.76 -4.33
CA ASP A 218 -17.52 2.99 -3.35
C ASP A 218 -16.13 2.91 -4.01
N ALA A 219 -15.44 4.06 -4.19
CA ALA A 219 -14.09 4.10 -4.74
C ALA A 219 -13.05 3.72 -3.67
N ARG A 220 -12.13 2.81 -4.00
CA ARG A 220 -11.14 2.28 -3.05
C ARG A 220 -9.70 2.63 -3.36
N SER A 221 -9.34 2.80 -4.63
CA SER A 221 -7.96 3.05 -5.04
C SER A 221 -7.90 4.01 -6.22
N ILE A 222 -6.94 4.93 -6.18
CA ILE A 222 -6.65 5.87 -7.27
C ILE A 222 -5.15 5.97 -7.54
N GLN A 223 -4.80 6.16 -8.81
CA GLN A 223 -3.43 6.44 -9.22
C GLN A 223 -3.40 7.37 -10.43
N GLN A 224 -2.53 8.38 -10.41
CA GLN A 224 -2.16 9.16 -11.58
C GLN A 224 -1.44 8.27 -12.61
N THR A 225 -1.94 8.28 -13.84
CA THR A 225 -1.36 7.53 -14.96
C THR A 225 -0.28 8.33 -15.66
N ARG A 226 0.62 7.64 -16.39
CA ARG A 226 1.78 8.26 -17.08
C ARG A 226 1.41 9.31 -18.13
N ASP A 227 0.20 9.24 -18.67
CA ASP A 227 -0.36 10.23 -19.59
C ASP A 227 -0.90 11.49 -18.89
N GLY A 228 -0.78 11.58 -17.56
CA GLY A 228 -1.26 12.69 -16.73
C GLY A 228 -2.72 12.57 -16.30
N GLY A 229 -3.44 11.54 -16.74
CA GLY A 229 -4.78 11.21 -16.27
C GLY A 229 -4.77 10.43 -14.96
N TYR A 230 -5.86 9.73 -14.66
CA TYR A 230 -6.01 8.93 -13.44
C TYR A 230 -6.73 7.63 -13.72
N VAL A 231 -6.37 6.56 -13.02
CA VAL A 231 -7.16 5.33 -12.96
C VAL A 231 -7.74 5.19 -11.54
N VAL A 232 -9.03 4.87 -11.47
CA VAL A 232 -9.79 4.72 -10.22
C VAL A 232 -10.49 3.38 -10.24
N ALA A 233 -10.48 2.67 -9.11
CA ALA A 233 -11.21 1.42 -8.96
C ALA A 233 -11.98 1.38 -7.64
N GLY A 234 -13.16 0.78 -7.68
CA GLY A 234 -14.04 0.58 -6.53
C GLY A 234 -15.17 -0.40 -6.86
N SER A 235 -16.17 -0.50 -6.00
CA SER A 235 -17.30 -1.42 -6.20
C SER A 235 -18.57 -0.65 -6.53
N THR A 236 -19.42 -1.16 -7.42
CA THR A 236 -20.68 -0.55 -7.85
C THR A 236 -21.85 -1.52 -7.69
N SER A 237 -22.92 -1.07 -7.03
CA SER A 237 -24.24 -1.72 -7.08
C SER A 237 -25.14 -1.10 -8.14
N SER A 238 -24.74 0.03 -8.72
CA SER A 238 -25.51 0.76 -9.73
C SER A 238 -25.40 0.15 -11.14
N PHE A 239 -24.30 -0.54 -11.45
CA PHE A 239 -23.99 -1.02 -12.80
C PHE A 239 -23.74 -2.54 -12.86
N VAL A 240 -24.58 -3.32 -12.19
CA VAL A 240 -24.39 -4.77 -11.96
C VAL A 240 -24.93 -5.65 -13.08
N THR A 241 -24.51 -6.92 -13.12
CA THR A 241 -24.89 -7.87 -14.19
C THR A 241 -26.31 -8.39 -14.04
N ARG A 242 -26.76 -8.67 -12.82
CA ARG A 242 -28.12 -9.20 -12.55
C ARG A 242 -28.51 -9.06 -11.08
N GLY A 243 -29.75 -8.62 -10.86
CA GLY A 243 -30.33 -8.49 -9.52
C GLY A 243 -29.93 -7.18 -8.82
N GLU A 244 -30.80 -6.66 -7.97
CA GLU A 244 -30.47 -5.54 -7.09
C GLU A 244 -29.55 -6.07 -5.97
N GLU A 245 -28.53 -5.28 -5.58
CA GLU A 245 -27.68 -5.49 -4.38
C GLU A 245 -26.47 -6.46 -4.45
N THR A 246 -26.01 -6.90 -5.63
CA THR A 246 -24.72 -7.64 -5.78
C THR A 246 -23.65 -6.76 -6.47
N PRO A 247 -22.80 -6.04 -5.72
CA PRO A 247 -21.76 -5.18 -6.28
C PRO A 247 -20.83 -5.90 -7.26
N ASP A 248 -20.46 -5.21 -8.34
CA ASP A 248 -19.38 -5.60 -9.24
C ASP A 248 -18.17 -4.66 -9.05
N MET A 249 -16.98 -5.08 -9.50
CA MET A 249 -15.84 -4.16 -9.62
C MET A 249 -16.16 -3.10 -10.69
N TRP A 250 -15.76 -1.86 -10.46
CA TRP A 250 -15.91 -0.76 -11.40
C TRP A 250 -14.60 0.03 -11.51
N VAL A 251 -14.14 0.21 -12.74
CA VAL A 251 -12.89 0.89 -13.05
C VAL A 251 -13.15 2.05 -13.99
N LEU A 252 -12.60 3.21 -13.66
CA LEU A 252 -12.65 4.42 -14.47
C LEU A 252 -11.23 4.81 -14.87
N LYS A 253 -11.01 5.07 -16.15
CA LYS A 253 -9.88 5.87 -16.63
C LYS A 253 -10.37 7.28 -16.89
N LEU A 254 -9.71 8.22 -16.24
CA LEU A 254 -10.00 9.65 -16.28
C LEU A 254 -8.87 10.38 -17.01
N ARG A 255 -9.25 11.46 -17.68
CA ARG A 255 -8.36 12.53 -18.13
C ARG A 255 -7.87 13.35 -16.92
N SER A 256 -6.90 14.24 -17.15
CA SER A 256 -6.36 15.12 -16.10
C SER A 256 -7.39 16.08 -15.49
N ASP A 257 -8.50 16.35 -16.20
CA ASP A 257 -9.63 17.18 -15.80
C ASP A 257 -10.82 16.36 -15.23
N GLY A 258 -10.61 15.08 -14.93
CA GLY A 258 -11.64 14.18 -14.39
C GLY A 258 -12.70 13.75 -15.40
N VAL A 259 -12.59 14.11 -16.69
CA VAL A 259 -13.50 13.57 -17.71
C VAL A 259 -13.18 12.09 -17.94
N ILE A 260 -14.20 11.24 -18.01
CA ILE A 260 -14.04 9.81 -18.27
C ILE A 260 -13.53 9.59 -19.70
N GLU A 261 -12.41 8.87 -19.84
CA GLU A 261 -11.95 8.32 -21.11
C GLU A 261 -12.64 6.98 -21.40
N TRP A 262 -12.64 6.10 -20.40
CA TRP A 262 -13.40 4.85 -20.43
C TRP A 262 -13.78 4.42 -19.02
N GLN A 263 -14.84 3.63 -18.90
CA GLN A 263 -15.29 3.05 -17.65
C GLN A 263 -15.90 1.67 -17.90
N LYS A 264 -15.55 0.69 -17.05
CA LYS A 264 -15.99 -0.69 -17.21
C LYS A 264 -16.26 -1.37 -15.88
N THR A 265 -17.28 -2.22 -15.84
CA THR A 265 -17.51 -3.15 -14.73
C THR A 265 -16.99 -4.54 -15.03
N TYR A 266 -16.55 -5.24 -13.98
CA TYR A 266 -16.05 -6.60 -14.01
C TYR A 266 -16.67 -7.36 -12.83
N GLY A 267 -17.36 -8.46 -13.13
CA GLY A 267 -17.99 -9.30 -12.13
C GLY A 267 -18.91 -10.33 -12.77
N GLY A 268 -19.69 -11.00 -11.94
CA GLY A 268 -20.62 -12.07 -12.31
C GLY A 268 -21.99 -11.90 -11.67
N ASP A 269 -22.57 -13.02 -11.22
CA ASP A 269 -23.92 -13.05 -10.64
C ASP A 269 -23.92 -12.75 -9.11
N ASN A 270 -22.75 -12.78 -8.47
CA ASN A 270 -22.59 -12.60 -7.04
C ASN A 270 -21.71 -11.37 -6.73
N TRP A 271 -21.56 -11.07 -5.44
CA TRP A 271 -20.72 -9.97 -4.96
C TRP A 271 -19.27 -10.12 -5.42
N ASP A 272 -18.76 -9.07 -6.07
CA ASP A 272 -17.39 -8.93 -6.55
C ASP A 272 -16.91 -7.51 -6.21
N SER A 273 -15.73 -7.40 -5.60
CA SER A 273 -15.23 -6.10 -5.11
C SER A 273 -13.75 -5.93 -5.39
N VAL A 274 -13.31 -4.67 -5.48
CA VAL A 274 -11.90 -4.30 -5.69
C VAL A 274 -11.40 -3.46 -4.53
N ASN A 275 -10.14 -3.68 -4.18
CA ASN A 275 -9.46 -2.92 -3.12
C ASN A 275 -8.24 -2.15 -3.63
N SER A 276 -7.60 -2.59 -4.73
CA SER A 276 -6.37 -1.97 -5.22
C SER A 276 -6.26 -2.00 -6.75
N ILE A 277 -5.75 -0.91 -7.32
CA ILE A 277 -5.40 -0.80 -8.75
C ILE A 277 -4.05 -0.11 -8.95
N GLN A 278 -3.28 -0.55 -9.93
CA GLN A 278 -2.04 0.09 -10.34
C GLN A 278 -1.82 0.01 -11.86
N GLN A 279 -1.37 1.10 -12.48
CA GLN A 279 -0.89 1.11 -13.86
C GLN A 279 0.43 0.33 -13.98
N THR A 280 0.46 -0.65 -14.87
CA THR A 280 1.63 -1.50 -15.14
C THR A 280 2.61 -0.84 -16.10
N LEU A 281 3.85 -1.35 -16.18
CA LEU A 281 4.95 -0.84 -17.01
C LEU A 281 4.64 -0.85 -18.51
N ASP A 282 3.83 -1.80 -18.96
CA ASP A 282 3.31 -1.91 -20.33
C ASP A 282 2.16 -0.93 -20.65
N GLY A 283 1.76 -0.11 -19.68
CA GLY A 283 0.69 0.88 -19.80
C GLY A 283 -0.70 0.35 -19.44
N GLY A 284 -0.85 -0.97 -19.25
CA GLY A 284 -2.08 -1.59 -18.75
C GLY A 284 -2.31 -1.35 -17.26
N TYR A 285 -3.13 -2.20 -16.63
CA TYR A 285 -3.48 -2.07 -15.21
C TYR A 285 -3.56 -3.44 -14.52
N ILE A 286 -3.07 -3.54 -13.29
CA ILE A 286 -3.26 -4.70 -12.42
C ILE A 286 -4.24 -4.32 -11.30
N ILE A 287 -5.16 -5.23 -11.02
CA ILE A 287 -6.26 -5.04 -10.08
C ILE A 287 -6.31 -6.23 -9.13
N ALA A 288 -6.61 -5.99 -7.85
CA ALA A 288 -6.87 -7.05 -6.88
C ALA A 288 -8.07 -6.73 -5.98
N GLY A 289 -8.82 -7.78 -5.66
CA GLY A 289 -9.99 -7.75 -4.79
C GLY A 289 -10.50 -9.14 -4.40
N GLU A 290 -11.80 -9.28 -4.20
CA GLU A 290 -12.48 -10.54 -3.86
C GLU A 290 -13.60 -10.82 -4.88
N THR A 291 -13.80 -12.10 -5.24
CA THR A 291 -14.93 -12.55 -6.05
C THR A 291 -15.69 -13.67 -5.36
N ARG A 292 -17.02 -13.59 -5.38
CA ARG A 292 -17.94 -14.70 -5.03
C ARG A 292 -18.62 -15.29 -6.26
N SER A 293 -18.29 -14.79 -7.44
CA SER A 293 -18.84 -15.22 -8.72
C SER A 293 -18.02 -16.33 -9.38
N PHE A 294 -16.70 -16.34 -9.21
CA PHE A 294 -15.79 -17.23 -9.97
C PHE A 294 -14.89 -18.13 -9.10
N GLY A 295 -15.28 -18.30 -7.84
CA GLY A 295 -14.49 -18.98 -6.81
C GLY A 295 -15.36 -19.60 -5.72
N ASN A 296 -14.85 -19.66 -4.50
CA ASN A 296 -15.64 -20.00 -3.31
C ASN A 296 -16.79 -19.00 -3.09
N GLU A 297 -17.95 -19.48 -2.60
CA GLU A 297 -19.10 -18.63 -2.28
C GLU A 297 -18.82 -17.61 -1.16
N ASN A 298 -17.80 -17.87 -0.34
CA ASN A 298 -17.36 -16.98 0.73
C ASN A 298 -16.31 -15.94 0.27
N GLY A 299 -15.85 -16.04 -0.98
CA GLY A 299 -14.89 -15.13 -1.59
C GLY A 299 -13.53 -15.78 -1.85
N ASP A 300 -12.98 -15.61 -3.04
CA ASP A 300 -11.57 -15.87 -3.36
C ASP A 300 -10.87 -14.57 -3.75
N PHE A 301 -9.53 -14.52 -3.63
CA PHE A 301 -8.76 -13.43 -4.25
C PHE A 301 -9.10 -13.41 -5.73
N TRP A 302 -9.36 -12.22 -6.28
CA TRP A 302 -9.53 -12.03 -7.71
C TRP A 302 -8.57 -10.99 -8.23
N VAL A 303 -7.70 -11.40 -9.17
CA VAL A 303 -6.68 -10.54 -9.77
C VAL A 303 -6.94 -10.44 -11.26
N LEU A 304 -7.00 -9.22 -11.78
CA LEU A 304 -7.21 -8.94 -13.20
C LEU A 304 -6.03 -8.12 -13.73
N LYS A 305 -5.46 -8.56 -14.85
CA LYS A 305 -4.60 -7.74 -15.69
C LYS A 305 -5.41 -7.20 -16.85
N LEU A 306 -5.42 -5.89 -16.98
CA LEU A 306 -6.10 -5.16 -18.04
C LEU A 306 -5.10 -4.57 -19.03
N ARG A 307 -5.55 -4.40 -20.27
CA ARG A 307 -4.91 -3.55 -21.29
C ARG A 307 -5.23 -2.08 -21.02
N THR A 308 -4.58 -1.19 -21.78
CA THR A 308 -4.74 0.28 -21.68
C THR A 308 -6.17 0.77 -21.85
N ASP A 309 -7.00 0.03 -22.60
CA ASP A 309 -8.42 0.31 -22.88
C ASP A 309 -9.39 -0.40 -21.91
N GLY A 310 -8.86 -1.01 -20.85
CA GLY A 310 -9.64 -1.77 -19.86
C GLY A 310 -10.13 -3.13 -20.37
N THR A 311 -9.70 -3.61 -21.54
CA THR A 311 -9.98 -5.01 -21.92
C THR A 311 -9.18 -5.97 -21.03
N VAL A 312 -9.79 -7.09 -20.64
CA VAL A 312 -9.11 -8.11 -19.83
C VAL A 312 -8.04 -8.79 -20.67
N GLU A 313 -6.80 -8.79 -20.18
CA GLU A 313 -5.70 -9.56 -20.74
C GLU A 313 -5.62 -10.95 -20.11
N TRP A 314 -5.72 -11.02 -18.78
CA TRP A 314 -5.97 -12.25 -18.04
C TRP A 314 -6.69 -11.92 -16.72
N GLN A 315 -7.39 -12.91 -16.15
CA GLN A 315 -8.05 -12.79 -14.87
C GLN A 315 -8.06 -14.15 -14.17
N LYS A 316 -7.69 -14.16 -12.88
CA LYS A 316 -7.47 -15.40 -12.13
C LYS A 316 -7.96 -15.29 -10.71
N THR A 317 -8.49 -16.40 -10.19
CA THR A 317 -8.86 -16.56 -8.78
C THR A 317 -7.85 -17.40 -8.02
N TYR A 318 -7.69 -17.06 -6.74
CA TYR A 318 -6.77 -17.72 -5.81
C TYR A 318 -7.48 -17.84 -4.46
N GLY A 319 -7.68 -19.06 -3.98
CA GLY A 319 -8.38 -19.28 -2.71
C GLY A 319 -8.61 -20.75 -2.43
N GLY A 320 -9.33 -21.00 -1.33
CA GLY A 320 -9.63 -22.34 -0.81
C GLY A 320 -11.10 -22.53 -0.48
N ASP A 321 -11.36 -23.26 0.61
CA ASP A 321 -12.73 -23.65 0.99
C ASP A 321 -13.43 -22.59 1.87
N ARG A 322 -12.72 -21.55 2.30
CA ARG A 322 -13.25 -20.43 3.10
C ARG A 322 -13.00 -19.10 2.38
N GLY A 323 -13.41 -18.00 3.00
CA GLY A 323 -13.27 -16.66 2.42
C GLY A 323 -11.81 -16.19 2.41
N ASP A 324 -11.38 -15.69 1.26
CA ASP A 324 -10.05 -15.14 0.98
C ASP A 324 -10.20 -13.79 0.27
N ARG A 325 -9.54 -12.74 0.77
CA ARG A 325 -9.72 -11.35 0.26
C ARG A 325 -8.40 -10.65 -0.05
N ALA A 326 -8.20 -10.22 -1.30
CA ALA A 326 -7.04 -9.41 -1.66
C ALA A 326 -7.29 -7.92 -1.38
N TYR A 327 -6.37 -7.26 -0.68
CA TYR A 327 -6.48 -5.83 -0.36
C TYR A 327 -5.51 -4.95 -1.14
N SER A 328 -4.37 -5.49 -1.55
CA SER A 328 -3.30 -4.70 -2.16
C SER A 328 -2.57 -5.46 -3.26
N VAL A 329 -2.26 -4.78 -4.35
CA VAL A 329 -1.44 -5.31 -5.45
C VAL A 329 -0.44 -4.28 -5.96
N GLN A 330 0.75 -4.76 -6.33
CA GLN A 330 1.77 -3.97 -7.01
C GLN A 330 2.51 -4.82 -8.04
N GLN A 331 2.78 -4.27 -9.22
CA GLN A 331 3.73 -4.83 -10.15
C GLN A 331 5.16 -4.70 -9.59
N ALA A 332 5.83 -5.84 -9.50
CA ALA A 332 7.21 -5.94 -9.07
C ALA A 332 8.19 -5.58 -10.20
N THR A 333 9.42 -5.24 -9.84
CA THR A 333 10.49 -4.84 -10.77
C THR A 333 10.88 -5.94 -11.77
N ASP A 334 10.59 -7.20 -11.46
CA ASP A 334 10.81 -8.34 -12.36
C ASP A 334 9.67 -8.53 -13.39
N GLY A 335 8.65 -7.67 -13.36
CA GLY A 335 7.49 -7.71 -14.24
C GLY A 335 6.33 -8.57 -13.72
N GLY A 336 6.55 -9.35 -12.65
CA GLY A 336 5.49 -10.06 -11.93
C GLY A 336 4.71 -9.15 -11.00
N TYR A 337 3.93 -9.72 -10.08
CA TYR A 337 3.04 -8.96 -9.19
C TYR A 337 3.11 -9.49 -7.76
N ILE A 338 3.12 -8.61 -6.77
CA ILE A 338 2.92 -8.96 -5.37
C ILE A 338 1.49 -8.61 -4.98
N VAL A 339 0.78 -9.56 -4.38
CA VAL A 339 -0.60 -9.42 -3.91
C VAL A 339 -0.64 -9.77 -2.43
N GLY A 340 -1.30 -8.94 -1.62
CA GLY A 340 -1.46 -9.17 -0.19
C GLY A 340 -2.93 -9.07 0.24
N GLY A 341 -3.34 -9.97 1.13
CA GLY A 341 -4.70 -10.03 1.66
C GLY A 341 -4.82 -10.96 2.86
N ASP A 342 -6.05 -11.25 3.31
CA ASP A 342 -6.29 -12.25 4.36
C ASP A 342 -6.91 -13.54 3.80
N THR A 343 -6.61 -14.66 4.44
CA THR A 343 -7.15 -15.98 4.09
C THR A 343 -7.75 -16.66 5.30
N GLY A 344 -9.01 -17.07 5.23
CA GLY A 344 -9.60 -18.00 6.20
C GLY A 344 -9.34 -19.47 5.84
N SER A 345 -8.83 -19.72 4.64
CA SER A 345 -8.63 -21.04 4.05
C SER A 345 -7.32 -21.71 4.48
N PHE A 346 -6.28 -20.93 4.78
CA PHE A 346 -4.92 -21.42 5.04
C PHE A 346 -4.31 -20.81 6.30
N GLY A 347 -3.32 -21.50 6.90
CA GLY A 347 -2.54 -20.97 8.02
C GLY A 347 -2.81 -21.66 9.37
N ALA A 348 -2.58 -20.94 10.49
CA ALA A 348 -2.50 -21.54 11.83
C ALA A 348 -3.80 -21.48 12.64
N GLY A 349 -4.82 -20.77 12.19
CA GLY A 349 -6.03 -20.61 12.99
C GLY A 349 -7.12 -19.79 12.34
N GLY A 350 -7.27 -18.55 12.80
CA GLY A 350 -8.22 -17.59 12.24
C GLY A 350 -7.83 -17.18 10.82
N GLY A 351 -8.30 -16.01 10.37
CA GLY A 351 -7.78 -15.44 9.12
C GLY A 351 -6.29 -15.15 9.26
N ASP A 352 -5.44 -15.56 8.33
CA ASP A 352 -4.01 -15.29 8.35
C ASP A 352 -3.65 -14.26 7.25
N PHE A 353 -2.53 -13.54 7.38
CA PHE A 353 -1.99 -12.79 6.24
C PHE A 353 -1.65 -13.77 5.13
N TRP A 354 -2.02 -13.48 3.89
CA TRP A 354 -1.66 -14.27 2.73
C TRP A 354 -1.06 -13.39 1.64
N VAL A 355 0.16 -13.74 1.22
CA VAL A 355 0.91 -12.98 0.22
C VAL A 355 1.27 -13.91 -0.93
N LEU A 356 0.96 -13.46 -2.14
CA LEU A 356 1.25 -14.17 -3.38
C LEU A 356 2.23 -13.33 -4.20
N LYS A 357 3.33 -13.93 -4.61
CA LYS A 357 4.12 -13.44 -5.74
C LYS A 357 3.68 -14.18 -6.99
N LEU A 358 3.23 -13.42 -7.96
CA LEU A 358 2.76 -13.89 -9.25
C LEU A 358 3.80 -13.59 -10.33
N ARG A 359 3.83 -14.46 -11.34
CA ARG A 359 4.51 -14.25 -12.61
C ARG A 359 3.71 -13.28 -13.49
N PRO A 360 4.28 -12.75 -14.59
CA PRO A 360 3.59 -11.82 -15.48
C PRO A 360 2.27 -12.35 -16.08
N ASP A 361 2.14 -13.67 -16.22
CA ASP A 361 0.94 -14.36 -16.71
C ASP A 361 -0.09 -14.67 -15.60
N GLY A 362 0.19 -14.25 -14.36
CA GLY A 362 -0.64 -14.51 -13.19
C GLY A 362 -0.44 -15.89 -12.55
N SER A 363 0.43 -16.76 -13.08
CA SER A 363 0.75 -18.00 -12.38
C SER A 363 1.49 -17.73 -11.07
N VAL A 364 1.26 -18.55 -10.05
CA VAL A 364 1.90 -18.39 -8.74
C VAL A 364 3.39 -18.73 -8.84
N GLU A 365 4.24 -17.79 -8.43
CA GLU A 365 5.69 -18.01 -8.28
C GLU A 365 6.02 -18.51 -6.87
N TRP A 366 5.47 -17.84 -5.85
CA TRP A 366 5.46 -18.33 -4.47
C TRP A 366 4.26 -17.75 -3.73
N GLN A 367 3.86 -18.41 -2.65
CA GLN A 367 2.75 -17.99 -1.81
C GLN A 367 2.92 -18.47 -0.38
N ARG A 368 2.63 -17.59 0.58
CA ARG A 368 2.83 -17.88 2.00
C ARG A 368 1.78 -17.24 2.87
N THR A 369 1.42 -17.94 3.93
CA THR A 369 0.70 -17.34 5.04
C THR A 369 1.64 -16.89 6.15
N TYR A 370 1.22 -15.83 6.83
CA TYR A 370 1.89 -15.30 8.01
C TYR A 370 0.83 -15.09 9.08
N GLY A 371 1.00 -15.71 10.24
CA GLY A 371 0.11 -15.47 11.37
C GLY A 371 0.12 -16.56 12.43
N GLY A 372 -0.79 -16.40 13.37
CA GLY A 372 -0.88 -17.21 14.59
C GLY A 372 -2.21 -17.96 14.69
N THR A 373 -2.63 -18.27 15.91
CA THR A 373 -3.92 -18.96 16.12
C THR A 373 -5.12 -18.01 16.11
N GLY A 374 -4.87 -16.70 16.26
CA GLY A 374 -5.87 -15.63 16.17
C GLY A 374 -6.16 -15.24 14.71
N GLY A 375 -6.79 -14.08 14.52
CA GLY A 375 -7.02 -13.50 13.19
C GLY A 375 -6.00 -12.42 12.85
N GLU A 376 -5.76 -12.22 11.57
CA GLU A 376 -4.86 -11.24 11.00
C GLU A 376 -5.48 -10.63 9.74
N ASP A 377 -5.48 -9.30 9.62
CA ASP A 377 -6.06 -8.57 8.48
C ASP A 377 -4.99 -7.79 7.70
N VAL A 378 -4.61 -8.20 6.48
CA VAL A 378 -3.67 -7.44 5.61
C VAL A 378 -4.39 -6.30 4.95
N HIS A 379 -3.76 -5.12 4.89
CA HIS A 379 -4.31 -3.99 4.14
C HIS A 379 -3.37 -3.45 3.07
N SER A 380 -2.05 -3.65 3.20
CA SER A 380 -1.08 -3.02 2.29
C SER A 380 0.16 -3.87 2.09
N VAL A 381 0.59 -4.02 0.84
CA VAL A 381 1.88 -4.61 0.45
C VAL A 381 2.64 -3.68 -0.51
N GLN A 382 3.96 -3.64 -0.37
CA GLN A 382 4.82 -2.92 -1.31
C GLN A 382 6.18 -3.61 -1.47
N GLN A 383 6.65 -3.77 -2.71
CA GLN A 383 8.04 -4.14 -2.99
C GLN A 383 8.98 -3.02 -2.55
N THR A 384 10.03 -3.40 -1.82
CA THR A 384 11.06 -2.50 -1.33
C THR A 384 12.25 -2.43 -2.29
N ARG A 385 13.03 -1.33 -2.22
CA ARG A 385 14.19 -1.09 -3.12
C ARG A 385 15.27 -2.18 -3.09
N ASP A 386 15.33 -2.95 -2.01
CA ASP A 386 16.23 -4.09 -1.85
C ASP A 386 15.73 -5.38 -2.53
N GLY A 387 14.57 -5.32 -3.20
CA GLY A 387 13.94 -6.47 -3.87
C GLY A 387 13.03 -7.31 -2.98
N GLY A 388 13.00 -7.05 -1.66
CA GLY A 388 12.05 -7.65 -0.73
C GLY A 388 10.68 -6.95 -0.76
N TYR A 389 9.89 -7.15 0.29
CA TYR A 389 8.55 -6.57 0.41
C TYR A 389 8.27 -6.09 1.82
N VAL A 390 7.45 -5.07 1.98
CA VAL A 390 6.88 -4.68 3.27
C VAL A 390 5.38 -4.88 3.23
N VAL A 391 4.82 -5.46 4.30
CA VAL A 391 3.40 -5.78 4.45
C VAL A 391 2.91 -5.19 5.77
N ALA A 392 1.72 -4.59 5.79
CA ALA A 392 1.12 -4.06 7.01
C ALA A 392 -0.37 -4.36 7.13
N GLY A 393 -0.81 -4.50 8.38
CA GLY A 393 -2.20 -4.75 8.74
C GLY A 393 -2.41 -4.81 10.25
N CYS A 394 -3.30 -5.70 10.69
CA CYS A 394 -3.61 -5.94 12.10
C CYS A 394 -3.36 -7.41 12.46
N THR A 395 -2.90 -7.70 13.68
CA THR A 395 -2.87 -9.06 14.24
C THR A 395 -3.64 -9.12 15.55
N PHE A 396 -4.37 -10.20 15.77
CA PHE A 396 -5.01 -10.55 17.04
C PHE A 396 -4.28 -11.71 17.74
N SER A 397 -3.21 -12.23 17.15
CA SER A 397 -2.39 -13.29 17.71
C SER A 397 -1.20 -12.78 18.53
N PHE A 398 -0.67 -11.61 18.18
CA PHE A 398 0.57 -11.07 18.74
C PHE A 398 0.37 -9.66 19.25
N GLY A 399 1.28 -9.21 20.13
CA GLY A 399 1.28 -7.85 20.66
C GLY A 399 0.59 -7.74 22.02
N ALA A 400 0.10 -6.55 22.34
CA ALA A 400 -0.42 -6.19 23.65
C ALA A 400 -1.95 -6.12 23.64
N GLY A 401 -2.63 -7.04 24.33
CA GLY A 401 -4.07 -6.91 24.54
C GLY A 401 -4.90 -7.29 23.32
N LYS A 402 -5.46 -6.31 22.59
CA LYS A 402 -6.37 -6.57 21.46
C LYS A 402 -5.60 -6.61 20.13
N GLY A 403 -6.17 -6.06 19.06
CA GLY A 403 -5.50 -6.05 17.76
C GLY A 403 -4.39 -5.02 17.72
N ASP A 404 -3.19 -5.36 17.24
CA ASP A 404 -2.06 -4.43 17.11
C ASP A 404 -1.71 -4.17 15.64
N PHE A 405 -1.06 -3.03 15.33
CA PHE A 405 -0.41 -2.89 14.02
C PHE A 405 0.59 -4.02 13.85
N TRP A 406 0.53 -4.71 12.72
CA TRP A 406 1.47 -5.77 12.38
C TRP A 406 2.19 -5.44 11.09
N VAL A 407 3.53 -5.36 11.16
CA VAL A 407 4.38 -5.01 10.01
C VAL A 407 5.43 -6.09 9.80
N LEU A 408 5.51 -6.56 8.56
CA LEU A 408 6.46 -7.58 8.12
C LEU A 408 7.35 -6.98 7.03
N LYS A 409 8.66 -7.05 7.22
CA LYS A 409 9.65 -6.93 6.15
C LYS A 409 10.02 -8.33 5.68
N LEU A 410 9.61 -8.64 4.46
CA LEU A 410 9.89 -9.89 3.78
C LEU A 410 11.14 -9.78 2.90
N ARG A 411 11.84 -10.89 2.75
CA ARG A 411 12.85 -11.12 1.71
C ARG A 411 12.18 -11.31 0.34
N ALA A 412 12.97 -11.30 -0.73
CA ALA A 412 12.47 -11.43 -2.10
C ALA A 412 11.73 -12.77 -2.35
N ASP A 413 12.12 -13.80 -1.61
CA ASP A 413 11.49 -15.11 -1.63
C ASP A 413 10.31 -15.24 -0.68
N GLY A 414 9.87 -14.18 0.02
CA GLY A 414 8.79 -14.21 1.00
C GLY A 414 9.17 -14.72 2.39
N SER A 415 10.41 -15.12 2.64
CA SER A 415 10.86 -15.50 3.99
C SER A 415 11.15 -14.26 4.86
N ILE A 416 11.25 -14.45 6.19
CA ILE A 416 11.60 -13.39 7.15
C ILE A 416 12.96 -13.69 7.78
N ASP A 417 12.95 -14.45 8.88
CA ASP A 417 14.09 -15.08 9.51
C ASP A 417 13.76 -16.57 9.67
N PRO A 418 14.68 -17.52 9.42
CA PRO A 418 14.41 -18.94 9.56
C PRO A 418 13.96 -19.38 10.96
N SER A 419 14.23 -18.58 12.00
CA SER A 419 13.75 -18.82 13.36
C SER A 419 12.29 -18.39 13.59
N CYS A 420 11.66 -17.69 12.63
CA CYS A 420 10.26 -17.30 12.71
C CYS A 420 9.32 -18.49 12.43
N ASP A 421 8.69 -19.04 13.46
CA ASP A 421 7.61 -20.03 13.31
C ASP A 421 6.23 -19.38 13.02
N LEU A 422 6.24 -18.39 12.12
CA LEU A 422 5.05 -17.61 11.73
C LEU A 422 4.69 -17.83 10.27
N VAL A 423 5.59 -18.42 9.48
CA VAL A 423 5.50 -18.49 8.02
C VAL A 423 5.15 -19.90 7.59
N ARG A 424 4.15 -20.05 6.73
CA ARG A 424 3.78 -21.35 6.14
C ARG A 424 3.65 -21.23 4.63
N ASP A 425 4.25 -22.18 3.92
CA ASP A 425 4.02 -22.31 2.49
C ASP A 425 2.58 -22.79 2.23
N THR A 426 1.98 -22.26 1.16
CA THR A 426 0.68 -22.72 0.67
C THR A 426 0.85 -23.32 -0.73
N ASN A 427 -0.05 -24.22 -1.13
CA ASN A 427 0.08 -24.93 -2.40
C ASN A 427 -1.25 -24.98 -3.17
N ILE A 428 -1.82 -23.81 -3.43
CA ILE A 428 -2.90 -23.66 -4.41
C ILE A 428 -2.36 -23.38 -5.81
N SER A 429 -3.19 -23.67 -6.79
CA SER A 429 -3.06 -23.21 -8.17
C SER A 429 -4.06 -22.10 -8.46
N ASP A 430 -3.68 -21.17 -9.32
CA ASP A 430 -4.61 -20.22 -9.91
C ASP A 430 -5.69 -20.92 -10.75
N ARG A 431 -6.84 -20.24 -10.89
CA ARG A 431 -7.93 -20.68 -11.78
C ARG A 431 -8.36 -19.51 -12.64
N ASP A 432 -8.54 -19.72 -13.94
CA ASP A 432 -9.04 -18.67 -14.81
C ASP A 432 -10.51 -18.34 -14.48
N SER A 433 -10.85 -17.05 -14.47
CA SER A 433 -12.24 -16.61 -14.37
C SER A 433 -12.78 -16.12 -15.73
N THR A 434 -14.10 -15.98 -15.84
CA THR A 434 -14.80 -15.72 -17.10
C THR A 434 -15.59 -14.40 -17.12
N ALA A 435 -15.33 -13.50 -16.17
CA ALA A 435 -15.98 -12.19 -16.12
C ALA A 435 -15.83 -11.43 -17.44
N GLN A 436 -16.91 -10.77 -17.86
CA GLN A 436 -16.92 -9.96 -19.07
C GLN A 436 -16.98 -8.48 -18.70
N ALA A 437 -16.12 -7.68 -19.33
CA ALA A 437 -16.09 -6.25 -19.10
C ALA A 437 -17.30 -5.57 -19.74
N ARG A 438 -18.02 -4.72 -19.00
CA ARG A 438 -19.23 -4.03 -19.48
C ARG A 438 -19.07 -2.52 -19.38
N ASN A 439 -19.38 -1.79 -20.45
CA ASN A 439 -19.27 -0.33 -20.44
C ASN A 439 -20.45 0.31 -19.68
N THR A 440 -20.18 1.40 -18.96
CA THR A 440 -21.19 2.19 -18.22
C THR A 440 -21.16 3.66 -18.66
N ARG A 441 -22.14 4.48 -18.22
CA ARG A 441 -22.24 5.90 -18.57
C ARG A 441 -22.80 6.77 -17.44
N THR A 442 -21.95 7.35 -16.61
CA THR A 442 -22.34 8.48 -15.73
C THR A 442 -21.12 9.31 -15.32
N ALA A 443 -21.32 10.62 -15.13
CA ALA A 443 -20.43 11.53 -14.43
C ALA A 443 -21.22 12.77 -14.03
N ARG A 444 -20.95 13.32 -12.83
CA ARG A 444 -21.54 14.57 -12.35
C ARG A 444 -20.47 15.40 -11.66
N GLU A 445 -20.57 16.71 -11.80
CA GLU A 445 -19.75 17.64 -11.01
C GLU A 445 -20.33 17.73 -9.60
N SER A 446 -19.47 17.85 -8.58
CA SER A 446 -19.87 18.09 -7.19
C SER A 446 -19.44 19.48 -6.72
N ASN A 447 -19.87 19.90 -5.52
CA ASN A 447 -19.61 21.24 -4.97
C ASN A 447 -19.10 21.26 -3.52
N ALA A 448 -18.33 20.27 -3.09
CA ALA A 448 -17.64 20.28 -1.82
C ALA A 448 -16.64 21.44 -1.75
N ASN A 449 -16.63 22.09 -0.60
CA ASN A 449 -15.74 23.19 -0.30
C ASN A 449 -14.85 22.79 0.87
N PRO A 450 -13.53 22.90 0.75
CA PRO A 450 -12.64 22.56 1.83
C PRO A 450 -12.89 23.50 3.03
N LYS A 451 -12.97 22.91 4.22
CA LYS A 451 -13.03 23.64 5.49
C LYS A 451 -11.78 23.35 6.29
N ASP A 452 -11.18 24.37 6.90
CA ASP A 452 -10.03 24.14 7.78
C ASP A 452 -10.47 23.36 9.03
N SER A 453 -9.58 22.51 9.51
CA SER A 453 -9.74 21.74 10.75
C SER A 453 -8.58 22.01 11.71
N SER A 454 -8.71 21.57 12.94
CA SER A 454 -7.68 21.74 13.96
C SER A 454 -7.63 20.53 14.88
N ALA A 455 -6.98 19.47 14.41
CA ALA A 455 -6.71 18.29 15.20
C ALA A 455 -5.69 18.53 16.30
N THR A 456 -5.91 17.79 17.39
CA THR A 456 -4.92 17.63 18.45
C THR A 456 -3.89 16.62 17.98
N VAL A 457 -2.62 17.03 18.01
CA VAL A 457 -1.48 16.18 17.68
C VAL A 457 -0.76 15.80 18.95
N ARG A 458 -0.46 14.52 19.15
CA ARG A 458 0.24 14.03 20.34
C ARG A 458 1.32 13.05 19.96
N ASP A 459 2.49 13.19 20.55
CA ASP A 459 3.49 12.13 20.49
C ASP A 459 3.01 10.93 21.30
N THR A 460 3.28 9.73 20.79
CA THR A 460 2.99 8.48 21.52
C THR A 460 4.28 7.74 21.85
N ASN A 461 4.17 6.74 22.72
CA ASN A 461 5.28 5.94 23.23
C ASN A 461 5.09 4.43 22.97
N GLY A 462 4.30 4.07 21.95
CA GLY A 462 4.22 2.70 21.45
C GLY A 462 5.60 2.15 21.10
N LEU A 463 5.91 0.95 21.57
CA LEU A 463 7.20 0.32 21.33
C LEU A 463 7.06 -0.74 20.24
N ALA A 464 8.09 -0.86 19.41
CA ALA A 464 8.20 -1.99 18.49
C ALA A 464 8.45 -3.26 19.31
N ASN A 465 7.59 -4.26 19.15
CA ASN A 465 7.79 -5.58 19.72
C ASN A 465 8.13 -6.57 18.60
N PHE A 466 9.42 -6.86 18.46
CA PHE A 466 9.92 -7.78 17.43
C PHE A 466 9.62 -9.24 17.82
N LEU A 467 8.94 -9.96 16.93
CA LEU A 467 8.49 -11.33 17.21
C LEU A 467 9.55 -12.39 16.91
N CYS A 468 10.52 -12.07 16.07
CA CYS A 468 11.64 -12.94 15.75
C CYS A 468 12.96 -12.28 16.12
N PRO A 469 13.94 -13.05 16.62
CA PRO A 469 15.29 -12.53 16.81
C PRO A 469 15.80 -11.95 15.49
N GLN A 470 16.20 -10.67 15.52
CA GLN A 470 17.05 -10.16 14.46
C GLN A 470 18.39 -10.88 14.61
N ALA A 471 18.86 -11.57 13.57
CA ALA A 471 20.21 -12.12 13.58
C ALA A 471 21.16 -11.01 14.00
N ALA A 472 21.83 -11.18 15.14
CA ALA A 472 22.75 -10.19 15.65
C ALA A 472 23.78 -9.95 14.56
N VAL A 473 23.89 -8.71 14.09
CA VAL A 473 25.07 -8.28 13.35
C VAL A 473 26.21 -8.31 14.36
N GLU A 474 26.83 -9.48 14.53
CA GLU A 474 28.06 -9.60 15.30
C GLU A 474 29.07 -8.60 14.70
N GLY A 475 29.51 -7.68 15.55
CA GLY A 475 30.18 -6.47 15.14
C GLY A 475 31.42 -6.68 14.30
N LEU A 476 31.55 -5.86 13.27
CA LEU A 476 32.87 -5.41 12.82
C LEU A 476 33.40 -4.45 13.90
N ARG A 477 34.18 -5.01 14.83
CA ARG A 477 35.11 -4.26 15.67
C ARG A 477 36.31 -3.79 14.88
#